data_AF-A0A935QD53-F1
#
_entry.id   AF-A0A935QD53-F1
#
_cell.length_a   1.000
_cell.length_b   1.000
_cell.length_c   1.000
_cell.angle_alpha   90.00
_cell.angle_beta   90.00
_cell.angle_gamma   90.00
#
_symmetry.space_group_name_H-M   'P 1'
#
loop_
_entity.id
_entity.type
_entity.pdbx_description
1 polymer ?
#
loop_
_entity_poly.entity_id
_entity_poly.type
_entity_poly.pdbx_seq_one_letter_code
_entity_poly.pdbx_strand_id
1 'polypeptide(L)'
;MSRTRTETIVSTLLGRDDGTIRCPRVLRIGLSFESAVCVEVIERLLDEAGFADPEELRARFPHPDRRLACRPLPADVGRVSVARGARDAVLRQAFLLGLCTAQIYDPARPVLWTEASLGRGLELFDLGGFYS
;
A
#
# COMPACT_ATOMS: atom_id res chain seq x y z
N MET A 1 -13.18 -52.96 -18.28
CA MET A 1 -13.75 -51.75 -18.90
C MET A 1 -13.22 -50.54 -18.14
N SER A 2 -12.27 -49.81 -18.73
CA SER A 2 -11.61 -48.65 -18.10
C SER A 2 -12.22 -47.38 -18.64
N ARG A 3 -12.81 -46.55 -17.77
CA ARG A 3 -13.32 -45.22 -18.13
C ARG A 3 -12.23 -44.20 -17.81
N THR A 4 -11.46 -43.78 -18.81
CA THR A 4 -10.54 -42.65 -18.67
C THR A 4 -11.34 -41.37 -18.84
N ARG A 5 -11.46 -40.58 -17.77
CA ARG A 5 -11.98 -39.22 -17.80
C ARG A 5 -10.79 -38.27 -17.83
N THR A 6 -10.64 -37.54 -18.93
CA THR A 6 -9.69 -36.44 -19.03
C THR A 6 -10.46 -35.16 -18.70
N GLU A 7 -10.12 -34.53 -17.57
CA GLU A 7 -10.57 -33.18 -17.25
C GLU A 7 -9.40 -32.21 -17.40
N THR A 8 -9.54 -31.26 -18.32
CA THR A 8 -8.67 -30.09 -18.38
C THR A 8 -9.21 -29.09 -17.38
N ILE A 9 -8.54 -28.99 -16.22
CA ILE A 9 -8.83 -27.96 -15.24
C ILE A 9 -8.25 -26.65 -15.77
N VAL A 10 -9.07 -25.82 -16.42
CA VAL A 10 -8.76 -24.41 -16.60
C VAL A 10 -9.28 -23.69 -15.36
N SER A 11 -8.43 -23.58 -14.35
CA SER A 11 -8.67 -22.70 -13.22
C SER A 11 -8.46 -21.26 -13.67
N THR A 12 -9.48 -20.65 -14.26
CA THR A 12 -9.61 -19.19 -14.25
C THR A 12 -10.51 -18.85 -13.09
N LEU A 13 -9.86 -18.53 -11.96
CA LEU A 13 -10.43 -18.10 -10.67
C LEU A 13 -11.32 -16.84 -10.73
N LEU A 14 -11.67 -16.36 -11.92
CA LEU A 14 -12.18 -15.02 -12.16
C LEU A 14 -13.35 -15.13 -13.14
N GLY A 15 -14.55 -15.00 -12.58
CA GLY A 15 -15.79 -15.20 -13.32
C GLY A 15 -15.98 -14.24 -14.50
N ARG A 16 -16.66 -14.81 -15.50
CA ARG A 16 -17.29 -14.20 -16.69
C ARG A 16 -16.35 -13.85 -17.85
N ASP A 17 -16.72 -14.40 -19.02
CA ASP A 17 -16.06 -14.29 -20.33
C ASP A 17 -16.27 -12.93 -21.03
N ASP A 18 -16.62 -11.88 -20.26
CA ASP A 18 -17.13 -10.61 -20.81
C ASP A 18 -16.20 -9.41 -20.50
N GLY A 19 -14.92 -9.69 -20.22
CA GLY A 19 -13.84 -8.72 -20.42
C GLY A 19 -13.67 -7.63 -19.35
N THR A 20 -12.56 -7.77 -18.62
CA THR A 20 -11.92 -6.81 -17.70
C THR A 20 -12.41 -6.86 -16.25
N ILE A 21 -11.66 -7.60 -15.43
CA ILE A 21 -11.67 -7.46 -13.98
C ILE A 21 -11.26 -6.02 -13.65
N ARG A 22 -12.20 -5.22 -13.15
CA ARG A 22 -11.91 -3.86 -12.66
C ARG A 22 -11.71 -3.91 -11.14
N CYS A 23 -10.47 -4.03 -10.69
CA CYS A 23 -10.12 -3.67 -9.32
C CYS A 23 -9.96 -2.14 -9.26
N PRO A 24 -10.84 -1.39 -8.59
CA PRO A 24 -10.71 0.06 -8.57
C PRO A 24 -9.47 0.46 -7.76
N ARG A 25 -8.62 1.31 -8.36
CA ARG A 25 -7.48 1.90 -7.65
C ARG A 25 -8.00 2.90 -6.63
N VAL A 26 -7.61 2.70 -5.38
CA VAL A 26 -8.04 3.49 -4.23
C VAL A 26 -7.04 4.62 -3.95
N LEU A 27 -5.74 4.30 -3.90
CA LEU A 27 -4.70 5.24 -3.49
C LEU A 27 -3.40 5.03 -4.27
N ARG A 28 -2.60 6.11 -4.33
CA ARG A 28 -1.19 6.07 -4.68
C ARG A 28 -0.39 6.58 -3.51
N ILE A 29 0.60 5.82 -3.10
CA ILE A 29 1.48 6.18 -2.00
C ILE A 29 2.95 6.00 -2.36
N GLY A 30 3.80 6.87 -1.83
CA GLY A 30 5.23 6.83 -2.11
C GLY A 30 5.93 8.12 -1.69
N LEU A 31 7.13 7.94 -1.14
CA LEU A 31 8.02 9.03 -0.71
C LEU A 31 9.26 9.07 -1.60
N SER A 32 9.82 10.27 -1.76
CA SER A 32 11.13 10.49 -2.36
C SER A 32 12.05 11.16 -1.35
N PHE A 33 13.13 10.45 -1.01
CA PHE A 33 14.14 10.83 0.00
C PHE A 33 15.41 11.43 -0.64
N GLU A 34 15.46 11.53 -1.97
CA GLU A 34 16.65 11.92 -2.74
C GLU A 34 17.85 11.00 -2.42
N SER A 35 18.62 11.30 -1.37
CA SER A 35 19.78 10.54 -0.91
C SER A 35 19.80 10.26 0.61
N ALA A 36 18.74 10.61 1.35
CA ALA A 36 18.70 10.48 2.80
C ALA A 36 18.27 9.09 3.28
N VAL A 37 18.70 8.72 4.50
CA VAL A 37 18.25 7.51 5.22
C VAL A 37 16.76 7.67 5.54
N CYS A 38 15.92 6.73 5.07
CA CYS A 38 14.49 6.94 5.07
C CYS A 38 13.92 7.01 6.49
N VAL A 39 14.32 6.07 7.35
CA VAL A 39 13.73 5.92 8.69
C VAL A 39 14.06 7.12 9.57
N GLU A 40 15.34 7.49 9.69
CA GLU A 40 15.80 8.60 10.53
C GLU A 40 15.13 9.94 10.16
N VAL A 41 14.92 10.19 8.86
CA VAL A 41 14.26 11.41 8.40
C VAL A 41 12.79 11.44 8.82
N ILE A 42 12.08 10.32 8.71
CA ILE A 42 10.67 10.26 9.08
C ILE A 42 10.49 10.30 10.60
N GLU A 43 11.35 9.63 11.37
CA GLU A 43 11.32 9.69 12.84
C GLU A 43 11.54 11.13 13.32
N ARG A 44 12.52 11.85 12.77
CA ARG A 44 12.70 13.27 13.08
C ARG A 44 11.47 14.11 12.74
N LEU A 45 10.83 13.86 11.59
CA LEU A 45 9.61 14.58 11.20
C LEU A 45 8.41 14.25 12.11
N LEU A 46 8.37 13.03 12.65
CA LEU A 46 7.37 12.60 13.62
C LEU A 46 7.55 13.36 14.94
N ASP A 47 8.78 13.40 15.45
CA ASP A 47 9.16 14.13 16.67
C ASP A 47 8.88 15.63 16.54
N GLU A 48 9.27 16.24 15.42
CA GLU A 48 8.99 17.65 15.12
C GLU A 48 7.49 17.98 15.03
N ALA A 49 6.67 16.98 14.69
CA ALA A 49 5.21 17.10 14.68
C ALA A 49 4.57 16.84 16.05
N GLY A 50 5.37 16.45 17.06
CA GLY A 50 4.94 16.24 18.43
C GLY A 50 4.27 14.89 18.69
N PHE A 51 4.48 13.90 17.81
CA PHE A 51 3.98 12.55 18.02
C PHE A 51 5.06 11.69 18.68
N ALA A 52 4.65 10.86 19.65
CA ALA A 52 5.59 10.02 20.38
C ALA A 52 5.81 8.65 19.69
N ASP A 53 4.82 8.19 18.92
CA ASP A 53 4.85 6.88 18.27
C ASP A 53 4.13 6.92 16.91
N PRO A 54 4.61 6.18 15.89
CA PRO A 54 3.96 6.11 14.59
C PRO A 54 2.49 5.67 14.61
N GLU A 55 2.04 4.91 15.62
CA GLU A 55 0.63 4.52 15.78
C GLU A 55 -0.29 5.71 16.05
N GLU A 56 0.21 6.80 16.65
CA GLU A 56 -0.60 7.99 16.88
C GLU A 56 -1.11 8.60 15.56
N LEU A 57 -0.38 8.37 14.45
CA LEU A 57 -0.79 8.79 13.11
C LEU A 57 -2.08 8.11 12.63
N ARG A 58 -2.41 6.92 13.17
CA ARG A 58 -3.62 6.18 12.84
C ARG A 58 -4.89 6.94 13.20
N ALA A 59 -4.90 7.58 14.35
CA ALA A 59 -6.01 8.43 14.79
C ALA A 59 -6.02 9.78 14.05
N ARG A 60 -4.86 10.24 13.59
CA ARG A 60 -4.70 11.54 12.93
C ARG A 60 -5.12 11.55 11.46
N PHE A 61 -4.88 10.47 10.72
CA PHE A 61 -5.07 10.43 9.27
C PHE A 61 -6.16 9.43 8.84
N PRO A 62 -7.17 9.89 8.07
CA PRO A 62 -8.13 9.01 7.44
C PRO A 62 -7.44 8.01 6.50
N HIS A 63 -7.78 6.73 6.69
CA HIS A 63 -7.24 5.61 5.93
C HIS A 63 -8.32 4.55 5.66
N PRO A 64 -8.13 3.70 4.63
CA PRO A 64 -9.04 2.59 4.37
C PRO A 64 -9.09 1.63 5.56
N ASP A 65 -10.29 1.25 5.97
CA ASP A 65 -10.56 0.35 7.10
C ASP A 65 -10.55 -1.14 6.71
N ARG A 66 -10.23 -1.45 5.45
CA ARG A 66 -10.17 -2.80 4.90
C ARG A 66 -8.84 -3.08 4.23
N ARG A 67 -8.55 -4.37 4.05
CA ARG A 67 -7.36 -4.84 3.34
C ARG A 67 -7.44 -4.51 1.85
N LEU A 68 -6.32 -4.08 1.28
CA LEU A 68 -6.21 -3.72 -0.14
C LEU A 68 -5.01 -4.44 -0.76
N ALA A 69 -5.08 -4.73 -2.06
CA ALA A 69 -3.93 -5.24 -2.81
C ALA A 69 -2.98 -4.10 -3.15
N CYS A 70 -1.68 -4.37 -3.06
CA CYS A 70 -0.63 -3.44 -3.43
C CYS A 70 0.07 -3.89 -4.71
N ARG A 71 0.38 -2.92 -5.56
CA ARG A 71 1.27 -3.08 -6.72
C ARG A 71 2.38 -2.03 -6.65
N PRO A 72 3.61 -2.31 -7.09
CA PRO A 72 4.64 -1.29 -7.24
C PRO A 72 4.15 -0.10 -8.07
N LEU A 73 4.37 1.10 -7.56
CA LEU A 73 4.08 2.34 -8.27
C LEU A 73 4.99 2.45 -9.51
N PRO A 74 4.44 2.74 -10.70
CA PRO A 74 5.24 2.98 -11.90
C PRO A 74 6.24 4.12 -11.70
N ALA A 75 7.42 4.00 -12.35
CA ALA A 75 8.53 4.94 -12.15
C ALA A 75 8.25 6.36 -12.66
N ASP A 76 7.33 6.50 -13.62
CA ASP A 76 6.87 7.76 -14.20
C ASP A 76 5.85 8.50 -13.32
N VAL A 77 5.35 7.86 -12.26
CA VAL A 77 4.38 8.47 -11.34
C VAL A 77 5.10 9.15 -10.18
N GLY A 78 4.78 10.43 -9.98
CA GLY A 78 5.37 11.26 -8.95
C GLY A 78 5.14 10.72 -7.53
N ARG A 79 6.19 10.85 -6.70
CA ARG A 79 6.17 10.58 -5.26
C ARG A 79 6.18 11.88 -4.48
N VAL A 80 5.71 11.85 -3.23
CA VAL A 80 5.80 13.02 -2.36
C VAL A 80 7.27 13.24 -1.97
N SER A 81 7.81 14.41 -2.30
CA SER A 81 9.16 14.81 -1.87
C SER A 81 9.16 15.02 -0.37
N VAL A 82 10.05 14.34 0.35
CA VAL A 82 10.20 14.52 1.80
C VAL A 82 10.80 15.89 2.12
N ALA A 83 11.70 16.40 1.28
CA ALA A 83 12.35 17.69 1.48
C ALA A 83 11.44 18.90 1.19
N ARG A 84 10.50 18.77 0.24
CA ARG A 84 9.66 19.89 -0.24
C ARG A 84 8.18 19.73 0.07
N GLY A 85 7.74 18.52 0.42
CA GLY A 85 6.34 18.22 0.70
C GLY A 85 5.88 18.82 2.02
N ALA A 86 4.57 19.10 2.11
CA ALA A 86 3.97 19.47 3.38
C ALA A 86 4.15 18.34 4.41
N ARG A 87 4.50 18.68 5.66
CA ARG A 87 4.80 17.70 6.72
C ARG A 87 3.67 16.68 6.90
N ASP A 88 2.42 17.13 6.98
CA ASP A 88 1.24 16.25 7.08
C ASP A 88 1.12 15.29 5.90
N ALA A 89 1.43 15.73 4.68
CA ALA A 89 1.39 14.88 3.50
C ALA A 89 2.48 13.81 3.55
N VAL A 90 3.69 14.16 4.00
CA VAL A 90 4.80 13.22 4.19
C VAL A 90 4.46 12.18 5.27
N LEU A 91 4.01 12.63 6.45
CA LEU A 91 3.66 11.74 7.56
C LEU A 91 2.47 10.83 7.21
N ARG A 92 1.46 11.33 6.49
CA ARG A 92 0.35 10.51 5.99
C ARG A 92 0.84 9.39 5.06
N GLN A 93 1.78 9.72 4.17
CA GLN A 93 2.36 8.75 3.24
C GLN A 93 3.20 7.71 3.98
N ALA A 94 4.05 8.13 4.92
CA ALA A 94 4.84 7.25 5.76
C ALA A 94 3.95 6.31 6.60
N PHE A 95 2.88 6.83 7.19
CA PHE A 95 1.88 6.04 7.92
C PHE A 95 1.28 4.93 7.04
N LEU A 96 0.75 5.28 5.86
CA LEU A 96 0.15 4.31 4.95
C LEU A 96 1.16 3.27 4.46
N LEU A 97 2.41 3.69 4.18
CA LEU A 97 3.49 2.78 3.81
C LEU A 97 3.87 1.83 4.94
N GLY A 98 3.83 2.30 6.19
CA GLY A 98 4.08 1.50 7.39
C GLY A 98 3.03 0.39 7.59
N LEU A 99 1.82 0.57 7.07
CA LEU A 99 0.75 -0.43 7.03
C LEU A 99 0.85 -1.40 5.83
N CYS A 100 1.79 -1.20 4.92
CA CYS A 100 1.94 -2.03 3.72
C CYS A 100 3.06 -3.09 3.83
N THR A 101 2.75 -4.31 3.38
CA THR A 101 3.75 -5.23 2.81
C THR A 101 3.98 -4.92 1.33
N ALA A 102 4.79 -5.72 0.63
CA ALA A 102 4.98 -5.53 -0.81
C ALA A 102 3.69 -5.77 -1.62
N GLN A 103 2.76 -6.54 -1.07
CA GLN A 103 1.59 -7.06 -1.79
C GLN A 103 0.26 -6.69 -1.15
N ILE A 104 0.23 -6.35 0.14
CA ILE A 104 -1.00 -6.13 0.91
C ILE A 104 -0.86 -4.91 1.80
N TYR A 105 -1.89 -4.06 1.78
CA TYR A 105 -2.18 -3.08 2.81
C TYR A 105 -3.10 -3.74 3.83
N ASP A 106 -2.74 -3.67 5.11
CA ASP A 106 -3.56 -4.18 6.21
C ASP A 106 -3.78 -3.08 7.27
N PRO A 107 -5.00 -2.57 7.46
CA PRO A 107 -5.23 -1.56 8.47
C PRO A 107 -5.11 -2.11 9.89
N ALA A 108 -5.18 -3.42 10.12
CA ALA A 108 -5.09 -3.98 11.47
C ALA A 108 -3.66 -4.19 11.98
N ARG A 109 -2.65 -4.10 11.10
CA ARG A 109 -1.26 -4.36 11.50
C ARG A 109 -0.60 -3.12 12.14
N PRO A 110 0.43 -3.33 12.95
CA PRO A 110 1.22 -2.23 13.47
C PRO A 110 1.88 -1.39 12.35
N VAL A 111 2.00 -0.09 12.57
CA VAL A 111 2.75 0.85 11.73
C VAL A 111 4.23 0.56 11.92
N LEU A 112 4.86 -0.07 10.92
CA LEU A 112 6.28 -0.41 10.97
C LEU A 112 7.04 0.37 9.91
N TRP A 113 8.01 1.17 10.35
CA TRP A 113 8.95 1.84 9.46
C TRP A 113 10.27 1.09 9.37
N THR A 114 10.64 0.84 8.13
CA THR A 114 11.89 0.23 7.68
C THR A 114 12.27 0.88 6.37
N GLU A 115 13.54 0.84 6.00
CA GLU A 115 14.03 1.30 4.70
C GLU A 115 13.20 0.70 3.55
N ALA A 116 12.89 -0.60 3.63
CA ALA A 116 12.07 -1.27 2.62
C ALA A 116 10.63 -0.74 2.57
N SER A 117 10.02 -0.39 3.69
CA SER A 117 8.65 0.15 3.73
C SER A 117 8.56 1.58 3.26
N LEU A 118 9.52 2.44 3.62
CA LEU A 118 9.49 3.85 3.27
C LEU A 118 10.03 4.11 1.86
N GLY A 119 10.98 3.31 1.38
CA GLY A 119 11.60 3.46 0.06
C GLY A 119 10.74 2.99 -1.12
N ARG A 120 9.63 2.27 -0.86
CA ARG A 120 8.73 1.80 -1.94
C ARG A 120 7.71 2.86 -2.33
N GLY A 121 7.22 2.76 -3.55
CA GLY A 121 5.97 3.39 -3.98
C GLY A 121 4.96 2.30 -4.30
N LEU A 122 3.69 2.48 -3.92
CA LEU A 122 2.62 1.51 -4.15
C LEU A 122 1.36 2.17 -4.73
N GLU A 123 0.68 1.46 -5.61
CA GLU A 123 -0.74 1.67 -5.92
C GLU A 123 -1.57 0.65 -5.13
N LEU A 124 -2.62 1.13 -4.45
CA LEU A 124 -3.52 0.31 -3.64
C LEU A 124 -4.83 0.11 -4.40
N PHE A 125 -5.29 -1.14 -4.46
CA PHE A 125 -6.48 -1.55 -5.16
C PHE A 125 -7.44 -2.24 -4.22
N ASP A 126 -8.71 -1.90 -4.34
CA ASP A 126 -9.77 -2.62 -3.68
C ASP A 126 -10.00 -3.94 -4.41
N LEU A 127 -9.96 -5.03 -3.65
CA LEU A 127 -10.31 -6.37 -4.11
C LEU A 127 -11.81 -6.67 -3.96
N GLY A 128 -12.60 -5.66 -3.60
CA GLY A 128 -14.00 -5.75 -3.19
C GLY A 128 -14.83 -6.77 -3.96
N GLY A 129 -15.44 -7.68 -3.19
CA GLY A 129 -16.73 -8.28 -3.54
C GLY A 129 -16.75 -9.34 -4.63
N PHE A 130 -15.67 -10.07 -4.91
CA PHE A 130 -15.74 -11.19 -5.86
C PHE A 130 -16.77 -12.27 -5.47
N TYR A 131 -17.18 -12.31 -4.19
CA TYR A 131 -18.08 -13.31 -3.61
C TYR A 131 -19.24 -12.73 -2.77
N SER A 132 -19.53 -11.43 -2.84
CA SER A 132 -20.70 -10.85 -2.14
C SER A 132 -21.96 -10.95 -2.98
#